data_AF-A0A6L4ZL91-F1
#
_entry.id   AF-A0A6L4ZL91-F1
#
_cell.length_a   1.000
_cell.length_b   1.000
_cell.length_c   1.000
_cell.angle_alpha   90.00
_cell.angle_beta   90.00
_cell.angle_gamma   90.00
#
_symmetry.space_group_name_H-M   'P 1'
#
loop_
_entity.id
_entity.type
_entity.pdbx_description
1 polymer ?
#
loop_
_entity_poly.entity_id
_entity_poly.type
_entity_poly.pdbx_seq_one_letter_code
_entity_poly.pdbx_strand_id
1 'polypeptide(L)'
;MREDLALSHLILMEARKLVAQAKEKKSNDLLTGLSKLISSLKVDYDHNQQIFIIQAQINKISAYLEVSKGEFQFYKRADLSANNSIVEKKPVDNIAQENAENARQLISKLLIQSQLDIKAFLSNNPAKNTPAHFNPASTTDQTAWLAVLAISLLSAFFTWYQATRTFNFLDNTYILEVSWRIANGEIPYKDFTLVLTPGTFLVQAFLIKFVSDHATIIVFWSMFAMVATILVTYKILTLISTPRWFAVLLCFIPAFGGNTVIPYVSYDVDTMLLCLCSIALLLMAEKREMPINWMLPVGFLATLPLMFKQNLGLAHLVMMLGMVNLSWFLMSWRFSFAKLILFHIGVLLGIALLIVPFWYFDALPALFQNTVLLPAKLRLQYTFLDLLLDYSPFYLHEKEPILVLVASLAIWGSFILGISF
;
A
#
# COMPACT_ATOMS: atom_id res chain seq x y z
N MET A 1 -15.26 6.34 17.85
CA MET A 1 -16.46 6.73 18.62
C MET A 1 -16.18 7.67 19.79
N ARG A 2 -15.28 7.36 20.76
CA ARG A 2 -14.93 8.31 21.84
C ARG A 2 -14.12 9.52 21.37
N GLU A 3 -13.22 9.33 20.40
CA GLU A 3 -12.43 10.43 19.81
C GLU A 3 -13.28 11.36 18.95
N ASP A 4 -14.26 10.82 18.21
CA ASP A 4 -15.20 11.60 17.38
C ASP A 4 -16.10 12.52 18.22
N LEU A 5 -16.50 12.05 19.41
CA LEU A 5 -17.27 12.85 20.35
C LEU A 5 -16.42 14.01 20.91
N ALA A 6 -15.14 13.75 21.21
CA ALA A 6 -14.21 14.75 21.73
C ALA A 6 -13.90 15.84 20.68
N LEU A 7 -13.67 15.46 19.43
CA LEU A 7 -13.43 16.41 18.33
C LEU A 7 -14.67 17.26 18.06
N SER A 8 -15.85 16.64 18.00
CA SER A 8 -17.12 17.36 17.83
C SER A 8 -17.36 18.35 18.96
N HIS A 9 -17.04 17.97 20.21
CA HIS A 9 -17.20 18.83 21.38
C HIS A 9 -16.19 19.98 21.39
N LEU A 10 -14.96 19.76 20.91
CA LEU A 10 -13.94 20.79 20.77
C LEU A 10 -14.33 21.84 19.72
N ILE A 11 -14.83 21.38 18.56
CA ILE A 11 -15.34 22.25 17.48
C ILE A 11 -16.50 23.11 17.99
N LEU A 12 -17.44 22.49 18.70
CA LEU A 12 -18.59 23.19 19.28
C LEU A 12 -18.16 24.22 20.33
N MET A 13 -17.13 23.92 21.12
CA MET A 13 -16.61 24.80 22.15
C MET A 13 -15.89 26.01 21.56
N GLU A 14 -15.10 25.81 20.50
CA GLU A 14 -14.38 26.90 19.83
C GLU A 14 -15.31 27.78 18.99
N ALA A 15 -16.32 27.19 18.35
CA ALA A 15 -17.40 27.94 17.71
C ALA A 15 -18.16 28.81 18.72
N ARG A 16 -18.45 28.29 19.93
CA ARG A 16 -19.08 29.07 21.01
C ARG A 16 -18.20 30.24 21.48
N LYS A 17 -16.88 30.05 21.60
CA LYS A 17 -15.95 31.15 21.92
C LYS A 17 -15.95 32.23 20.86
N LEU A 18 -15.90 31.86 19.58
CA LEU A 18 -15.93 32.82 18.47
C LEU A 18 -17.24 33.61 18.46
N VAL A 19 -18.38 32.97 18.70
CA VAL A 19 -19.69 33.64 18.84
C VAL A 19 -19.72 34.57 20.07
N ALA A 20 -19.10 34.19 21.19
CA ALA A 20 -18.97 35.03 22.37
C ALA A 20 -18.07 36.25 22.13
N GLN A 21 -16.95 36.09 21.44
CA GLN A 21 -16.07 37.20 21.03
C GLN A 21 -16.75 38.14 20.03
N ALA A 22 -17.65 37.62 19.20
CA ALA A 22 -18.52 38.41 18.31
C ALA A 22 -19.47 39.36 19.07
N LYS A 23 -19.83 39.04 20.32
CA LYS A 23 -20.66 39.93 21.15
C LYS A 23 -19.90 41.20 21.56
N GLU A 24 -18.57 41.19 21.57
CA GLU A 24 -17.74 42.30 22.07
C GLU A 24 -17.03 43.11 20.97
N LYS A 25 -16.91 42.62 19.72
CA LYS A 25 -16.16 43.31 18.65
C LYS A 25 -16.88 43.35 17.29
N LYS A 26 -16.49 44.33 16.45
CA LYS A 26 -17.01 44.56 15.08
C LYS A 26 -16.89 43.30 14.21
N SER A 27 -17.87 43.08 13.32
CA SER A 27 -18.12 41.83 12.58
C SER A 27 -16.98 41.28 11.71
N ASN A 28 -15.95 42.07 11.42
CA ASN A 28 -14.80 41.62 10.63
C ASN A 28 -13.92 40.61 11.38
N ASP A 29 -13.77 40.72 12.71
CA ASP A 29 -12.97 39.79 13.50
C ASP A 29 -13.61 38.38 13.57
N LEU A 30 -14.94 38.33 13.50
CA LEU A 30 -15.70 37.08 13.49
C LEU A 30 -15.45 36.27 12.21
N LEU A 31 -15.44 36.93 11.06
CA LEU A 31 -15.20 36.31 9.75
C LEU A 31 -13.77 35.77 9.65
N THR A 32 -12.79 36.51 10.17
CA THR A 32 -11.39 36.06 10.23
C THR A 32 -11.23 34.86 11.18
N GLY A 33 -11.95 34.85 12.31
CA GLY A 33 -11.96 33.73 13.26
C GLY A 33 -12.58 32.45 12.68
N LEU A 34 -13.73 32.56 12.02
CA LEU A 34 -14.39 31.44 11.33
C LEU A 34 -13.53 30.87 10.20
N SER A 35 -12.91 31.74 9.38
CA SER A 35 -12.00 31.32 8.31
C SER A 35 -10.75 30.58 8.85
N LYS A 36 -10.20 31.05 9.99
CA LYS A 36 -9.12 30.34 10.69
C LYS A 36 -9.56 28.98 11.27
N LEU A 37 -10.77 28.90 11.84
CA LEU A 37 -11.30 27.63 12.33
C LEU A 37 -11.49 26.63 11.19
N ILE A 38 -12.08 27.06 10.07
CA ILE A 38 -12.30 26.24 8.86
C ILE A 38 -10.97 25.73 8.30
N SER A 39 -9.95 26.60 8.21
CA SER A 39 -8.62 26.20 7.73
C SER A 39 -7.87 25.27 8.70
N SER A 40 -8.15 25.35 10.01
CA SER A 40 -7.61 24.43 11.02
C SER A 40 -8.29 23.06 11.04
N LEU A 41 -9.48 22.92 10.44
CA LEU A 41 -10.25 21.68 10.36
C LEU A 41 -9.83 20.74 9.21
N LYS A 42 -8.60 20.84 8.72
CA LYS A 42 -8.00 19.82 7.85
C LYS A 42 -7.83 18.50 8.63
N VAL A 43 -8.90 17.74 8.74
CA VAL A 43 -8.94 16.40 9.33
C VAL A 43 -9.02 15.38 8.20
N ASP A 44 -8.27 14.28 8.37
CA ASP A 44 -8.10 13.20 7.39
C ASP A 44 -9.44 12.66 6.82
N TYR A 45 -9.37 12.31 5.54
CA TYR A 45 -10.45 12.25 4.54
C TYR A 45 -11.44 11.08 4.64
N ASP A 46 -11.68 10.50 5.81
CA ASP A 46 -12.43 9.23 5.91
C ASP A 46 -13.88 9.39 6.41
N HIS A 47 -14.38 10.60 6.68
CA HIS A 47 -15.70 10.82 7.32
C HIS A 47 -16.58 11.80 6.52
N ASN A 48 -17.02 11.36 5.33
CA ASN A 48 -17.60 12.20 4.29
C ASN A 48 -18.99 12.81 4.57
N GLN A 49 -19.85 12.21 5.39
CA GLN A 49 -21.23 12.72 5.55
C GLN A 49 -21.37 13.85 6.58
N GLN A 50 -20.71 13.75 7.73
CA GLN A 50 -20.81 14.77 8.79
C GLN A 50 -20.10 16.07 8.40
N ILE A 51 -18.95 15.95 7.72
CA ILE A 51 -18.18 17.09 7.20
C ILE A 51 -19.00 17.82 6.12
N PHE A 52 -19.71 17.10 5.25
CA PHE A 52 -20.52 17.72 4.20
C PHE A 52 -21.68 18.57 4.77
N ILE A 53 -22.34 18.08 5.82
CA ILE A 53 -23.42 18.82 6.50
C ILE A 53 -22.87 20.08 7.18
N ILE A 54 -21.74 19.96 7.88
CA ILE A 54 -21.09 21.10 8.55
C ILE A 54 -20.61 22.13 7.51
N GLN A 55 -19.98 21.69 6.42
CA GLN A 55 -19.51 22.55 5.33
C GLN A 55 -20.67 23.26 4.62
N ALA A 56 -21.79 22.58 4.37
CA ALA A 56 -22.97 23.18 3.75
C ALA A 56 -23.59 24.27 4.63
N GLN A 57 -23.61 24.08 5.95
CA GLN A 57 -24.11 25.08 6.90
C GLN A 57 -23.16 26.29 7.01
N ILE A 58 -21.85 26.05 7.01
CA ILE A 58 -20.83 27.10 6.95
C ILE A 58 -20.97 27.94 5.68
N ASN A 59 -21.17 27.29 4.53
CA ASN A 59 -21.35 27.99 3.25
C ASN A 59 -22.63 28.85 3.24
N LYS A 60 -23.73 28.40 3.86
CA LYS A 60 -24.95 29.20 4.03
C LYS A 60 -24.72 30.44 4.89
N ILE A 61 -23.97 30.31 6.00
CA ILE A 61 -23.63 31.43 6.89
C ILE A 61 -22.74 32.44 6.16
N SER A 62 -21.73 31.97 5.42
CA SER A 62 -20.84 32.84 4.63
C SER A 62 -21.60 33.60 3.54
N ALA A 63 -22.48 32.93 2.78
CA ALA A 63 -23.28 33.57 1.73
C ALA A 63 -24.19 34.68 2.29
N TYR A 64 -24.80 34.45 3.46
CA TYR A 64 -25.63 35.48 4.11
C TYR A 64 -24.79 36.70 4.53
N LEU A 65 -23.60 36.47 5.09
CA LEU A 65 -22.70 37.54 5.51
C LEU A 65 -22.14 38.36 4.33
N GLU A 66 -21.95 37.76 3.15
CA GLU A 66 -21.57 38.49 1.93
C GLU A 66 -22.70 39.39 1.41
N VAL A 67 -23.95 38.91 1.42
CA VAL A 67 -25.12 39.73 1.05
C VAL A 67 -25.24 40.95 1.97
N SER A 68 -25.09 40.75 3.29
CA SER A 68 -25.13 41.86 4.26
C SER A 68 -23.99 42.87 4.05
N LYS A 69 -22.79 42.41 3.63
CA LYS A 69 -21.68 43.33 3.27
C LYS A 69 -22.00 44.15 2.02
N GLY A 70 -22.63 43.53 1.02
CA GLY A 70 -23.05 44.20 -0.21
C GLY A 70 -24.07 45.32 0.05
N GLU A 71 -25.08 45.04 0.87
CA GLU A 71 -26.08 46.04 1.28
C GLU A 71 -25.43 47.20 2.06
N PHE A 72 -24.50 46.90 2.98
CA PHE A 72 -23.81 47.93 3.76
C PHE A 72 -22.96 48.86 2.88
N GLN A 73 -22.33 48.34 1.82
CA GLN A 73 -21.60 49.17 0.85
C GLN A 73 -22.52 49.97 -0.07
N PHE A 74 -23.70 49.44 -0.40
CA PHE A 74 -24.72 50.15 -1.17
C PHE A 74 -25.23 51.38 -0.42
N TYR A 75 -25.55 51.25 0.87
CA TYR A 75 -25.95 52.38 1.71
C TYR A 75 -24.84 53.42 1.85
N LYS A 76 -23.58 53.00 1.98
CA LYS A 76 -22.43 53.91 2.05
C LYS A 76 -22.20 54.71 0.75
N ARG A 77 -22.52 54.13 -0.42
CA ARG A 77 -22.47 54.84 -1.72
C ARG A 77 -23.67 55.77 -1.93
N ALA A 78 -24.86 55.36 -1.50
CA ALA A 78 -26.06 56.19 -1.58
C ALA A 78 -25.91 57.48 -0.76
N ASP A 79 -25.33 57.40 0.44
CA ASP A 79 -25.09 58.56 1.33
C ASP A 79 -24.07 59.56 0.74
N LEU A 80 -23.12 59.09 -0.08
CA LEU A 80 -22.17 59.95 -0.81
C LEU A 80 -22.80 60.64 -2.03
N SER A 81 -23.88 60.08 -2.61
CA SER A 81 -24.60 60.67 -3.74
C SER A 81 -25.76 61.62 -3.34
N ALA A 82 -26.26 61.52 -2.11
CA ALA A 82 -27.45 62.23 -1.63
C ALA A 82 -27.19 63.64 -1.07
N ASN A 83 -26.03 64.24 -1.35
CA ASN A 83 -25.64 65.53 -0.76
C ASN A 83 -26.35 66.76 -1.38
N ASN A 84 -27.43 66.59 -2.16
CA ASN A 84 -28.12 67.69 -2.85
C ASN A 84 -29.67 67.62 -2.85
N SER A 85 -30.32 66.78 -2.04
CA SER A 85 -31.78 66.83 -1.91
C SER A 85 -32.26 66.67 -0.47
N ILE A 86 -33.16 67.56 -0.08
CA ILE A 86 -33.79 67.64 1.23
C ILE A 86 -34.76 66.47 1.35
N VAL A 87 -34.27 65.34 1.86
CA VAL A 87 -35.09 64.20 2.28
C VAL A 87 -34.78 63.96 3.75
N GLU A 88 -35.83 63.83 4.59
CA GLU A 88 -35.72 63.56 6.02
C GLU A 88 -34.79 62.36 6.29
N LYS A 89 -33.60 62.64 6.83
CA LYS A 89 -32.65 61.62 7.26
C LYS A 89 -33.21 60.90 8.49
N LYS A 90 -33.76 59.69 8.32
CA LYS A 90 -33.69 58.71 9.41
C LYS A 90 -32.20 58.49 9.75
N PRO A 91 -31.79 58.57 11.01
CA PRO A 91 -30.37 58.42 11.37
C PRO A 91 -29.90 57.05 10.91
N VAL A 92 -28.86 57.03 10.06
CA VAL A 92 -28.24 55.84 9.45
C VAL A 92 -27.87 54.80 10.51
N ASP A 93 -27.60 55.25 11.73
CA ASP A 93 -27.30 54.41 12.90
C ASP A 93 -28.46 53.47 13.28
N ASN A 94 -29.73 53.91 13.15
CA ASN A 94 -30.88 53.07 13.50
C ASN A 94 -31.07 51.90 12.51
N ILE A 95 -30.83 52.13 11.22
CA ILE A 95 -30.96 51.09 10.17
C ILE A 95 -29.82 50.07 10.31
N ALA A 96 -28.61 50.51 10.58
CA ALA A 96 -27.47 49.61 10.81
C ALA A 96 -27.67 48.76 12.07
N GLN A 97 -28.25 49.33 13.12
CA GLN A 97 -28.53 48.63 14.37
C GLN A 97 -29.67 47.61 14.20
N GLU A 98 -30.75 47.97 13.51
CA GLU A 98 -31.86 47.06 13.18
C GLU A 98 -31.39 45.88 12.30
N ASN A 99 -30.57 46.14 11.27
CA ASN A 99 -30.01 45.08 10.43
C ASN A 99 -29.06 44.16 11.19
N ALA A 100 -28.26 44.70 12.12
CA ALA A 100 -27.41 43.89 12.99
C ALA A 100 -28.22 43.02 13.96
N GLU A 101 -29.31 43.55 14.51
CA GLU A 101 -30.28 42.82 15.35
C GLU A 101 -30.92 41.66 14.57
N ASN A 102 -31.38 41.93 13.34
CA ASN A 102 -31.99 40.94 12.46
C ASN A 102 -31.01 39.84 12.05
N ALA A 103 -29.76 40.19 11.73
CA ALA A 103 -28.71 39.21 11.44
C ALA A 103 -28.38 38.33 12.66
N ARG A 104 -28.34 38.91 13.87
CA ARG A 104 -28.14 38.16 15.13
C ARG A 104 -29.27 37.17 15.38
N GLN A 105 -30.52 37.61 15.20
CA GLN A 105 -31.69 36.73 15.36
C GLN A 105 -31.68 35.59 14.34
N LEU A 106 -31.29 35.84 13.09
CA LEU A 106 -31.20 34.81 12.06
C LEU A 106 -30.10 33.79 12.37
N ILE A 107 -28.90 34.25 12.75
CA ILE A 107 -27.77 33.37 13.13
C ILE A 107 -28.17 32.50 14.32
N SER A 108 -28.84 33.07 15.33
CA SER A 108 -29.35 32.31 16.48
C SER A 108 -30.35 31.22 16.05
N LYS A 109 -31.29 31.54 15.15
CA LYS A 109 -32.26 30.57 14.63
C LYS A 109 -31.58 29.44 13.85
N LEU A 110 -30.60 29.76 13.01
CA LEU A 110 -29.84 28.77 12.24
C LEU A 110 -29.01 27.85 13.14
N LEU A 111 -28.39 28.40 14.19
CA LEU A 111 -27.65 27.61 15.18
C LEU A 111 -28.56 26.64 15.93
N ILE A 112 -29.73 27.09 16.39
CA ILE A 112 -30.71 26.22 17.06
C ILE A 112 -31.22 25.14 16.11
N GLN A 113 -31.56 25.50 14.87
CA GLN A 113 -32.02 24.52 13.87
C GLN A 113 -30.94 23.47 13.58
N SER A 114 -29.68 23.88 13.42
CA SER A 114 -28.58 22.93 13.19
C SER A 114 -28.38 21.97 14.35
N GLN A 115 -28.56 22.43 15.60
CA GLN A 115 -28.50 21.57 16.78
C GLN A 115 -29.65 20.56 16.80
N LEU A 116 -30.85 20.99 16.41
CA LEU A 116 -32.01 20.11 16.30
C LEU A 116 -31.83 19.09 15.18
N ASP A 117 -31.32 19.48 14.01
CA ASP A 117 -31.07 18.59 12.88
C ASP A 117 -29.99 17.55 13.21
N ILE A 118 -28.90 17.98 13.88
CA ILE A 118 -27.86 17.06 14.36
C ILE A 118 -28.45 16.10 15.40
N LYS A 119 -29.24 16.60 16.36
CA LYS A 119 -29.85 15.75 17.38
C LYS A 119 -30.87 14.77 16.78
N ALA A 120 -31.65 15.21 15.80
CA ALA A 120 -32.61 14.40 15.05
C ALA A 120 -31.90 13.34 14.20
N PHE A 121 -30.79 13.68 13.56
CA PHE A 121 -29.95 12.75 12.81
C PHE A 121 -29.32 11.70 13.73
N LEU A 122 -28.80 12.12 14.89
CA LEU A 122 -28.23 11.22 15.88
C LEU A 122 -29.30 10.34 16.57
N SER A 123 -30.52 10.85 16.76
CA SER A 123 -31.64 10.07 17.32
C SER A 123 -32.25 9.12 16.30
N ASN A 124 -32.33 9.52 15.03
CA ASN A 124 -32.76 8.70 13.90
C ASN A 124 -31.60 7.84 13.39
N ASN A 125 -30.89 7.19 14.31
CA ASN A 125 -29.76 6.34 14.02
C ASN A 125 -30.21 5.26 13.01
N PRO A 126 -29.86 5.37 11.71
CA PRO A 126 -30.34 4.43 10.69
C PRO A 126 -29.82 3.01 10.95
N ALA A 127 -28.86 2.87 11.86
CA ALA A 127 -28.35 1.62 12.40
C ALA A 127 -29.42 0.69 13.03
N LYS A 128 -30.61 1.18 13.38
CA LYS A 128 -31.69 0.32 13.91
C LYS A 128 -32.60 -0.30 12.85
N ASN A 129 -32.66 0.26 11.64
CA ASN A 129 -33.63 -0.13 10.62
C ASN A 129 -33.01 -0.47 9.25
N THR A 130 -31.69 -0.61 9.15
CA THR A 130 -31.11 -1.29 7.99
C THR A 130 -31.71 -2.70 7.91
N PRO A 131 -32.37 -3.08 6.80
CA PRO A 131 -32.80 -4.46 6.59
C PRO A 131 -31.60 -5.34 6.86
N ALA A 132 -31.81 -6.51 7.48
CA ALA A 132 -30.77 -7.45 7.85
C ALA A 132 -29.80 -7.69 6.67
N HIS A 133 -28.81 -6.81 6.54
CA HIS A 133 -27.69 -6.99 5.65
C HIS A 133 -27.12 -8.30 6.15
N PHE A 134 -27.09 -9.29 5.25
CA PHE A 134 -26.36 -10.53 5.40
C PHE A 134 -25.16 -10.21 6.27
N ASN A 135 -25.14 -10.71 7.51
CA ASN A 135 -24.14 -10.31 8.47
C ASN A 135 -22.98 -11.28 8.24
N PRO A 136 -21.98 -10.98 7.37
CA PRO A 136 -20.85 -11.87 7.15
C PRO A 136 -20.02 -12.10 8.43
N ALA A 137 -20.38 -11.44 9.54
CA ALA A 137 -19.75 -11.52 10.85
C ALA A 137 -19.89 -12.87 11.58
N SER A 138 -20.56 -13.89 11.03
CA SER A 138 -20.62 -15.19 11.71
C SER A 138 -19.40 -16.09 11.44
N THR A 139 -18.54 -15.77 10.47
CA THR A 139 -17.23 -16.43 10.39
C THR A 139 -16.31 -15.83 11.44
N THR A 140 -16.31 -16.45 12.63
CA THR A 140 -15.30 -16.19 13.65
C THR A 140 -13.90 -16.34 13.04
N ASP A 141 -12.93 -15.57 13.55
CA ASP A 141 -11.55 -15.59 13.03
C ASP A 141 -10.99 -17.03 12.94
N GLN A 142 -11.37 -17.86 13.91
CA GLN A 142 -11.01 -19.27 13.97
C GLN A 142 -11.58 -20.10 12.81
N THR A 143 -12.85 -19.94 12.45
CA THR A 143 -13.45 -20.72 11.36
C THR A 143 -12.83 -20.38 10.01
N ALA A 144 -12.47 -19.10 9.80
CA ALA A 144 -11.77 -18.68 8.60
C ALA A 144 -10.34 -19.26 8.51
N TRP A 145 -9.57 -19.22 9.60
CA TRP A 145 -8.25 -19.87 9.65
C TRP A 145 -8.31 -21.40 9.45
N LEU A 146 -9.31 -22.08 10.02
CA LEU A 146 -9.51 -23.51 9.78
C LEU A 146 -9.83 -23.80 8.31
N ALA A 147 -10.65 -22.97 7.65
CA ALA A 147 -10.93 -23.12 6.23
C ALA A 147 -9.66 -22.92 5.38
N VAL A 148 -8.83 -21.91 5.68
CA VAL A 148 -7.56 -21.67 4.98
C VAL A 148 -6.58 -22.82 5.20
N LEU A 149 -6.51 -23.34 6.43
CA LEU A 149 -5.68 -24.51 6.73
C LEU A 149 -6.15 -25.73 5.95
N ALA A 150 -7.47 -25.98 5.87
CA ALA A 150 -8.02 -27.07 5.07
C ALA A 150 -7.68 -26.92 3.58
N ILE A 151 -7.82 -25.71 3.01
CA ILE A 151 -7.42 -25.41 1.62
C ILE A 151 -5.91 -25.67 1.43
N SER A 152 -5.09 -25.22 2.39
CA SER A 152 -3.63 -25.38 2.33
C SER A 152 -3.22 -26.86 2.36
N LEU A 153 -3.81 -27.64 3.27
CA LEU A 153 -3.56 -29.08 3.37
C LEU A 153 -4.05 -29.84 2.14
N LEU A 154 -5.20 -29.44 1.58
CA LEU A 154 -5.71 -30.02 0.34
C LEU A 154 -4.77 -29.72 -0.84
N SER A 155 -4.26 -28.49 -0.95
CA SER A 155 -3.27 -28.10 -1.96
C SER A 155 -1.95 -28.90 -1.82
N ALA A 156 -1.46 -29.09 -0.59
CA ALA A 156 -0.30 -29.94 -0.32
C ALA A 156 -0.56 -31.41 -0.69
N PHE A 157 -1.74 -31.94 -0.34
CA PHE A 157 -2.14 -33.30 -0.74
C PHE A 157 -2.15 -33.46 -2.25
N PHE A 158 -2.73 -32.51 -3.00
CA PHE A 158 -2.73 -32.55 -4.45
C PHE A 158 -1.33 -32.43 -5.04
N THR A 159 -0.46 -31.58 -4.47
CA THR A 159 0.95 -31.47 -4.88
C THR A 159 1.66 -32.82 -4.73
N TRP A 160 1.50 -33.48 -3.57
CA TRP A 160 2.04 -34.82 -3.34
C TRP A 160 1.45 -35.85 -4.29
N TYR A 161 0.13 -35.88 -4.45
CA TYR A 161 -0.58 -36.79 -5.33
C TYR A 161 -0.08 -36.66 -6.77
N GLN A 162 0.05 -35.44 -7.28
CA GLN A 162 0.57 -35.19 -8.61
C GLN A 162 2.03 -35.65 -8.72
N ALA A 163 2.84 -35.51 -7.67
CA ALA A 163 4.24 -35.94 -7.70
C ALA A 163 4.39 -37.46 -7.84
N THR A 164 3.36 -38.22 -7.46
CA THR A 164 3.32 -39.68 -7.71
C THR A 164 2.94 -40.05 -9.14
N ARG A 165 2.42 -39.09 -9.94
CA ARG A 165 1.90 -39.34 -11.29
C ARG A 165 2.70 -38.66 -12.38
N THR A 166 3.28 -37.51 -12.08
CA THR A 166 4.04 -36.69 -13.02
C THR A 166 5.40 -36.36 -12.42
N PHE A 167 6.42 -36.43 -13.27
CA PHE A 167 7.78 -36.04 -12.88
C PHE A 167 8.38 -35.19 -13.99
N ASN A 168 8.62 -33.91 -13.69
CA ASN A 168 9.32 -33.01 -14.60
C ASN A 168 10.82 -33.32 -14.52
N PHE A 169 11.29 -34.16 -15.44
CA PHE A 169 12.70 -34.58 -15.43
C PHE A 169 13.66 -33.41 -15.63
N LEU A 170 13.37 -32.46 -16.53
CA LEU A 170 14.32 -31.41 -16.88
C LEU A 170 14.66 -30.52 -15.68
N ASP A 171 13.63 -29.93 -15.05
CA ASP A 171 13.87 -28.96 -13.97
C ASP A 171 14.26 -29.65 -12.66
N ASN A 172 13.65 -30.81 -12.35
CA ASN A 172 14.00 -31.52 -11.11
C ASN A 172 15.41 -32.09 -11.14
N THR A 173 15.87 -32.66 -12.28
CA THR A 173 17.25 -33.17 -12.35
C THR A 173 18.26 -32.04 -12.25
N TYR A 174 17.98 -30.89 -12.87
CA TYR A 174 18.85 -29.71 -12.73
C TYR A 174 18.96 -29.26 -11.27
N ILE A 175 17.83 -29.15 -10.56
CA ILE A 175 17.83 -28.74 -9.15
C ILE A 175 18.49 -29.78 -8.26
N LEU A 176 18.18 -31.07 -8.44
CA LEU A 176 18.77 -32.16 -7.65
C LEU A 176 20.29 -32.21 -7.81
N GLU A 177 20.77 -32.23 -9.05
CA GLU A 177 22.20 -32.34 -9.34
C GLU A 177 22.98 -31.17 -8.74
N VAL A 178 22.53 -29.94 -8.99
CA VAL A 178 23.18 -28.74 -8.46
C VAL A 178 23.17 -28.74 -6.92
N SER A 179 22.03 -29.07 -6.32
CA SER A 179 21.88 -29.07 -4.86
C SER A 179 22.71 -30.17 -4.20
N TRP A 180 22.84 -31.33 -4.85
CA TRP A 180 23.67 -32.45 -4.40
C TRP A 180 25.15 -32.08 -4.43
N ARG A 181 25.63 -31.43 -5.50
CA ARG A 181 27.01 -30.91 -5.58
C ARG A 181 27.32 -29.92 -4.45
N ILE A 182 26.40 -28.99 -4.19
CA ILE A 182 26.52 -28.03 -3.06
C ILE A 182 26.54 -28.77 -1.72
N ALA A 183 25.68 -29.78 -1.54
CA ALA A 183 25.64 -30.57 -0.30
C ALA A 183 26.97 -31.30 -0.04
N ASN A 184 27.66 -31.73 -1.10
CA ASN A 184 29.00 -32.33 -1.07
C ASN A 184 30.15 -31.32 -0.92
N GLY A 185 29.85 -30.02 -0.80
CA GLY A 185 30.82 -28.97 -0.52
C GLY A 185 31.35 -28.24 -1.74
N GLU A 186 30.82 -28.49 -2.93
CA GLU A 186 31.14 -27.67 -4.10
C GLU A 186 30.51 -26.28 -4.00
N ILE A 187 31.22 -25.27 -4.50
CA ILE A 187 30.87 -23.86 -4.37
C ILE A 187 30.29 -23.35 -5.69
N PRO A 188 29.04 -22.86 -5.71
CA PRO A 188 28.44 -22.32 -6.92
C PRO A 188 29.26 -21.18 -7.54
N TYR A 189 29.31 -21.14 -8.87
CA TYR A 189 30.09 -20.21 -9.70
C TYR A 189 31.62 -20.33 -9.60
N LYS A 190 32.15 -21.13 -8.66
CA LYS A 190 33.57 -21.45 -8.57
C LYS A 190 33.87 -22.81 -9.18
N ASP A 191 33.23 -23.84 -8.63
CA ASP A 191 33.47 -25.22 -9.03
C ASP A 191 32.54 -25.64 -10.19
N PHE A 192 31.44 -24.92 -10.37
CA PHE A 192 30.54 -25.08 -11.51
C PHE A 192 29.73 -23.82 -11.83
N THR A 193 29.27 -23.73 -13.08
CA THR A 193 28.50 -22.60 -13.59
C THR A 193 27.01 -22.75 -13.30
N LEU A 194 26.36 -21.67 -12.86
CA LEU A 194 24.90 -21.55 -12.78
C LEU A 194 24.43 -20.30 -13.51
N VAL A 195 23.30 -20.39 -14.21
CA VAL A 195 22.65 -19.22 -14.83
C VAL A 195 21.67 -18.54 -13.86
N LEU A 196 21.18 -19.29 -12.88
CA LEU A 196 20.26 -18.83 -11.85
C LEU A 196 21.00 -18.45 -10.58
N THR A 197 20.33 -17.70 -9.71
CA THR A 197 20.82 -17.37 -8.36
C THR A 197 20.71 -18.59 -7.43
N PRO A 198 21.56 -18.70 -6.38
CA PRO A 198 21.83 -19.98 -5.73
C PRO A 198 20.80 -20.38 -4.64
N GLY A 199 19.86 -19.51 -4.29
CA GLY A 199 19.01 -19.60 -3.09
C GLY A 199 18.20 -20.89 -3.00
N THR A 200 17.45 -21.25 -4.04
CA THR A 200 16.69 -22.52 -4.07
C THR A 200 17.63 -23.72 -3.91
N PHE A 201 18.76 -23.71 -4.62
CA PHE A 201 19.72 -24.81 -4.56
C PHE A 201 20.38 -24.92 -3.19
N LEU A 202 20.64 -23.81 -2.51
CA LEU A 202 21.17 -23.80 -1.14
C LEU A 202 20.16 -24.37 -0.14
N VAL A 203 18.87 -24.04 -0.29
CA VAL A 203 17.81 -24.63 0.54
C VAL A 203 17.71 -26.13 0.31
N GLN A 204 17.71 -26.58 -0.95
CA GLN A 204 17.67 -28.00 -1.27
C GLN A 204 18.94 -28.73 -0.82
N ALA A 205 20.12 -28.13 -0.95
CA ALA A 205 21.38 -28.70 -0.49
C ALA A 205 21.39 -28.86 1.04
N PHE A 206 20.87 -27.87 1.76
CA PHE A 206 20.67 -27.97 3.21
C PHE A 206 19.75 -29.15 3.54
N LEU A 207 18.59 -29.24 2.88
CA LEU A 207 17.65 -30.34 3.08
C LEU A 207 18.28 -31.71 2.78
N ILE A 208 19.01 -31.85 1.67
CA ILE A 208 19.75 -33.07 1.31
C ILE A 208 20.72 -33.48 2.40
N LYS A 209 21.48 -32.51 2.94
CA LYS A 209 22.51 -32.76 3.96
C LYS A 209 21.94 -33.18 5.31
N PHE A 210 20.76 -32.67 5.68
CA PHE A 210 20.20 -32.88 7.02
C PHE A 210 19.10 -33.94 7.11
N VAL A 211 18.44 -34.26 6.00
CA VAL A 211 17.31 -35.20 6.00
C VAL A 211 17.64 -36.46 5.20
N SER A 212 17.88 -36.33 3.90
CA SER A 212 18.20 -37.44 2.99
C SER A 212 18.45 -36.91 1.57
N ASP A 213 19.21 -37.66 0.77
CA ASP A 213 19.45 -37.48 -0.66
C ASP A 213 18.28 -37.95 -1.56
N HIS A 214 17.17 -38.41 -0.99
CA HIS A 214 16.01 -38.85 -1.76
C HIS A 214 15.26 -37.68 -2.41
N ALA A 215 14.86 -37.87 -3.68
CA ALA A 215 14.06 -36.92 -4.45
C ALA A 215 12.69 -36.57 -3.80
N THR A 216 12.25 -37.34 -2.81
CA THR A 216 11.04 -37.04 -2.01
C THR A 216 11.16 -35.72 -1.25
N ILE A 217 12.37 -35.27 -0.94
CA ILE A 217 12.60 -34.03 -0.20
C ILE A 217 12.15 -32.78 -0.95
N ILE A 218 12.31 -32.80 -2.28
CA ILE A 218 11.83 -31.78 -3.21
C ILE A 218 10.31 -31.67 -3.11
N VAL A 219 9.60 -32.80 -3.09
CA VAL A 219 8.14 -32.82 -2.98
C VAL A 219 7.70 -32.24 -1.64
N PHE A 220 8.34 -32.63 -0.53
CA PHE A 220 8.02 -32.08 0.79
C PHE A 220 8.25 -30.57 0.86
N TRP A 221 9.34 -30.07 0.28
CA TRP A 221 9.57 -28.63 0.20
C TRP A 221 8.49 -27.92 -0.62
N SER A 222 8.13 -28.44 -1.79
CA SER A 222 7.06 -27.86 -2.62
C SER A 222 5.71 -27.84 -1.90
N MET A 223 5.37 -28.89 -1.14
CA MET A 223 4.18 -28.93 -0.28
C MET A 223 4.24 -27.84 0.80
N PHE A 224 5.37 -27.73 1.49
CA PHE A 224 5.58 -26.71 2.52
C PHE A 224 5.44 -25.29 1.95
N ALA A 225 6.10 -25.01 0.82
CA ALA A 225 6.07 -23.71 0.19
C ALA A 225 4.66 -23.32 -0.26
N MET A 226 3.85 -24.27 -0.74
CA MET A 226 2.43 -24.05 -1.06
C MET A 226 1.60 -23.71 0.17
N VAL A 227 1.72 -24.49 1.23
CA VAL A 227 1.00 -24.23 2.50
C VAL A 227 1.39 -22.84 3.04
N ALA A 228 2.68 -22.55 3.09
CA ALA A 228 3.17 -21.26 3.57
C ALA A 228 2.67 -20.10 2.70
N THR A 229 2.68 -20.25 1.37
CA THR A 229 2.18 -19.23 0.44
C THR A 229 0.72 -18.91 0.72
N ILE A 230 -0.14 -19.92 0.83
CA ILE A 230 -1.58 -19.74 1.06
C ILE A 230 -1.84 -19.06 2.42
N LEU A 231 -1.14 -19.50 3.48
CA LEU A 231 -1.28 -18.93 4.82
C LEU A 231 -0.84 -17.46 4.86
N VAL A 232 0.28 -17.13 4.23
CA VAL A 232 0.79 -15.76 4.16
C VAL A 232 -0.11 -14.88 3.30
N THR A 233 -0.63 -15.39 2.17
CA THR A 233 -1.62 -14.70 1.35
C THR A 233 -2.87 -14.36 2.18
N TYR A 234 -3.41 -15.32 2.93
CA TYR A 234 -4.55 -15.05 3.80
C TYR A 234 -4.23 -13.96 4.82
N LYS A 235 -3.06 -14.02 5.47
CA LYS A 235 -2.62 -12.99 6.41
C LYS A 235 -2.56 -11.62 5.74
N ILE A 236 -1.96 -11.48 4.55
CA ILE A 236 -1.93 -10.22 3.79
C ILE A 236 -3.36 -9.71 3.52
N LEU A 237 -4.26 -10.58 3.05
CA LEU A 237 -5.65 -10.20 2.75
C LEU A 237 -6.37 -9.66 3.99
N THR A 238 -6.15 -10.27 5.17
CA THR A 238 -6.69 -9.75 6.44
C THR A 238 -6.01 -8.44 6.87
N LEU A 239 -4.73 -8.26 6.57
CA LEU A 239 -3.99 -7.02 6.83
C LEU A 239 -4.46 -5.87 5.92
N ILE A 240 -4.93 -6.12 4.71
CA ILE A 240 -5.55 -5.07 3.87
C ILE A 240 -7.07 -4.94 4.10
N SER A 241 -7.58 -5.48 5.21
CA SER A 241 -8.99 -5.36 5.64
C SER A 241 -9.99 -6.02 4.68
N THR A 242 -9.57 -7.05 3.94
CA THR A 242 -10.48 -7.84 3.10
C THR A 242 -11.48 -8.61 3.97
N PRO A 243 -12.79 -8.64 3.62
CA PRO A 243 -13.77 -9.47 4.33
C PRO A 243 -13.32 -10.93 4.40
N ARG A 244 -13.37 -11.55 5.59
CA ARG A 244 -12.77 -12.88 5.85
C ARG A 244 -13.21 -13.96 4.86
N TRP A 245 -14.51 -14.07 4.60
CA TRP A 245 -15.03 -15.06 3.65
C TRP A 245 -14.46 -14.87 2.24
N PHE A 246 -14.26 -13.61 1.83
CA PHE A 246 -13.69 -13.27 0.53
C PHE A 246 -12.18 -13.51 0.51
N ALA A 247 -11.49 -13.25 1.63
CA ALA A 247 -10.09 -13.60 1.79
C ALA A 247 -9.85 -15.13 1.69
N VAL A 248 -10.73 -15.94 2.29
CA VAL A 248 -10.72 -17.41 2.12
C VAL A 248 -10.94 -17.79 0.66
N LEU A 249 -11.90 -17.17 -0.03
CA LEU A 249 -12.16 -17.42 -1.45
C LEU A 249 -10.93 -17.09 -2.32
N LEU A 250 -10.27 -15.97 -2.08
CA LEU A 250 -9.07 -15.56 -2.82
C LEU A 250 -7.88 -16.50 -2.57
N CYS A 251 -7.83 -17.21 -1.44
CA CYS A 251 -6.80 -18.20 -1.15
C CYS A 251 -6.88 -19.45 -2.06
N PHE A 252 -7.99 -19.67 -2.78
CA PHE A 252 -8.05 -20.71 -3.80
C PHE A 252 -7.11 -20.43 -4.98
N ILE A 253 -6.82 -19.16 -5.29
CA ILE A 253 -5.93 -18.80 -6.41
C ILE A 253 -4.53 -19.39 -6.22
N PRO A 254 -3.81 -19.11 -5.11
CA PRO A 254 -2.51 -19.75 -4.86
C PRO A 254 -2.62 -21.26 -4.60
N ALA A 255 -3.77 -21.77 -4.13
CA ALA A 255 -3.96 -23.21 -3.91
C ALA A 255 -3.89 -24.04 -5.20
N PHE A 256 -4.25 -23.44 -6.35
CA PHE A 256 -4.09 -24.00 -7.69
C PHE A 256 -2.84 -23.48 -8.42
N GLY A 257 -1.83 -23.00 -7.68
CA GLY A 257 -0.57 -22.54 -8.23
C GLY A 257 0.19 -23.62 -9.01
N GLY A 258 1.27 -23.21 -9.69
CA GLY A 258 2.03 -24.06 -10.60
C GLY A 258 2.48 -25.39 -10.00
N ASN A 259 2.88 -25.41 -8.72
CA ASN A 259 3.33 -26.62 -8.03
C ASN A 259 2.21 -27.66 -7.82
N THR A 260 0.95 -27.22 -7.70
CA THR A 260 -0.18 -28.14 -7.59
C THR A 260 -0.45 -28.85 -8.92
N VAL A 261 -0.12 -28.22 -10.05
CA VAL A 261 -0.32 -28.80 -11.39
C VAL A 261 0.89 -29.63 -11.80
N ILE A 262 2.08 -29.05 -11.66
CA ILE A 262 3.38 -29.65 -11.98
C ILE A 262 4.22 -29.58 -10.71
N PRO A 263 4.32 -30.67 -9.94
CA PRO A 263 5.03 -30.68 -8.68
C PRO A 263 6.52 -30.82 -8.92
N TYR A 264 7.20 -29.68 -9.02
CA TYR A 264 8.64 -29.58 -9.00
C TYR A 264 9.05 -28.50 -8.01
N VAL A 265 10.31 -28.53 -7.55
CA VAL A 265 10.85 -27.39 -6.81
C VAL A 265 11.05 -26.28 -7.82
N SER A 266 10.41 -25.15 -7.59
CA SER A 266 10.51 -24.00 -8.48
C SER A 266 11.05 -22.83 -7.70
N TYR A 267 12.15 -22.26 -8.17
CA TYR A 267 12.70 -21.03 -7.63
C TYR A 267 11.70 -19.86 -7.72
N ASP A 268 10.70 -19.94 -8.60
CA ASP A 268 9.62 -18.96 -8.69
C ASP A 268 8.74 -18.97 -7.45
N VAL A 269 8.44 -20.15 -6.93
CA VAL A 269 7.60 -20.32 -5.75
C VAL A 269 8.33 -19.86 -4.50
N ASP A 270 9.60 -20.22 -4.36
CA ASP A 270 10.42 -19.74 -3.23
C ASP A 270 10.53 -18.21 -3.24
N THR A 271 10.78 -17.63 -4.42
CA THR A 271 10.85 -16.17 -4.60
C THR A 271 9.51 -15.53 -4.23
N MET A 272 8.39 -16.06 -4.73
CA MET A 272 7.07 -15.52 -4.46
C MET A 272 6.71 -15.60 -2.97
N LEU A 273 6.99 -16.72 -2.32
CA LEU A 273 6.78 -16.89 -0.89
C LEU A 273 7.55 -15.82 -0.09
N LEU A 274 8.82 -15.58 -0.42
CA LEU A 274 9.63 -14.57 0.26
C LEU A 274 9.14 -13.14 -0.02
N CYS A 275 8.69 -12.85 -1.25
CA CYS A 275 8.03 -11.58 -1.58
C CYS A 275 6.74 -11.37 -0.76
N LEU A 276 5.92 -12.41 -0.58
CA LEU A 276 4.71 -12.33 0.23
C LEU A 276 5.05 -12.15 1.71
N CYS A 277 6.04 -12.88 2.23
CA CYS A 277 6.48 -12.74 3.61
C CYS A 277 7.01 -11.33 3.91
N SER A 278 7.77 -10.71 3.00
CA SER A 278 8.28 -9.33 3.17
C SER A 278 7.13 -8.31 3.17
N ILE A 279 6.13 -8.46 2.29
CA ILE A 279 4.93 -7.62 2.23
C ILE A 279 4.11 -7.77 3.51
N ALA A 280 3.85 -9.01 3.95
CA ALA A 280 3.12 -9.29 5.18
C ALA A 280 3.80 -8.62 6.38
N LEU A 281 5.13 -8.74 6.48
CA LEU A 281 5.89 -8.16 7.58
C LEU A 281 5.89 -6.63 7.54
N LEU A 282 5.99 -6.02 6.36
CA LEU A 282 5.87 -4.57 6.19
C LEU A 282 4.49 -4.07 6.65
N LEU A 283 3.41 -4.73 6.22
CA LEU A 283 2.04 -4.39 6.59
C LEU A 283 1.80 -4.52 8.10
N MET A 284 2.35 -5.56 8.73
CA MET A 284 2.30 -5.72 10.19
C MET A 284 3.07 -4.60 10.92
N ALA A 285 4.24 -4.22 10.41
CA ALA A 285 5.03 -3.11 10.95
C ALA A 285 4.34 -1.75 10.78
N GLU A 286 3.57 -1.57 9.70
CA GLU A 286 2.80 -0.35 9.45
C GLU A 286 1.59 -0.22 10.37
N LYS A 287 0.83 -1.31 10.56
CA LYS A 287 -0.34 -1.36 11.46
C LYS A 287 -0.03 -1.16 12.95
N ARG A 288 1.24 -0.89 13.29
CA ARG A 288 1.76 -0.71 14.65
C ARG A 288 1.56 -1.95 15.54
N GLU A 289 1.35 -3.11 14.93
CA GLU A 289 1.36 -4.38 15.67
C GLU A 289 2.79 -4.74 16.12
N MET A 290 3.82 -4.11 15.53
CA MET A 290 5.22 -4.45 15.75
C MET A 290 6.09 -3.26 16.20
N PRO A 291 7.09 -3.51 17.06
CA PRO A 291 8.08 -2.51 17.44
C PRO A 291 9.01 -2.10 16.29
N ILE A 292 9.66 -0.94 16.42
CA ILE A 292 10.48 -0.30 15.38
C ILE A 292 11.62 -1.18 14.84
N ASN A 293 12.19 -2.04 15.70
CA ASN A 293 13.25 -2.97 15.34
C ASN A 293 12.83 -3.99 14.26
N TRP A 294 11.53 -4.20 14.04
CA TRP A 294 11.03 -5.06 12.97
C TRP A 294 11.24 -4.50 11.56
N MET A 295 11.56 -3.21 11.42
CA MET A 295 11.93 -2.68 10.10
C MET A 295 13.24 -3.31 9.57
N LEU A 296 14.14 -3.73 10.46
CA LEU A 296 15.38 -4.42 10.06
C LEU A 296 15.08 -5.77 9.38
N PRO A 297 14.35 -6.73 9.98
CA PRO A 297 13.99 -7.96 9.29
C PRO A 297 13.10 -7.72 8.07
N VAL A 298 12.27 -6.66 8.02
CA VAL A 298 11.54 -6.27 6.80
C VAL A 298 12.50 -5.94 5.66
N GLY A 299 13.51 -5.11 5.91
CA GLY A 299 14.52 -4.75 4.92
C GLY A 299 15.35 -5.94 4.46
N PHE A 300 15.75 -6.79 5.42
CA PHE A 300 16.49 -8.02 5.12
C PHE A 300 15.67 -8.95 4.23
N LEU A 301 14.42 -9.24 4.62
CA LEU A 301 13.53 -10.13 3.90
C LEU A 301 13.15 -9.60 2.51
N ALA A 302 13.07 -8.28 2.32
CA ALA A 302 12.84 -7.66 1.01
C ALA A 302 13.96 -7.93 -0.02
N THR A 303 15.16 -8.30 0.43
CA THR A 303 16.28 -8.64 -0.46
C THR A 303 16.39 -10.13 -0.75
N LEU A 304 15.92 -11.00 0.13
CA LEU A 304 16.07 -12.45 -0.03
C LEU A 304 15.51 -13.00 -1.36
N PRO A 305 14.39 -12.50 -1.92
CA PRO A 305 13.93 -12.88 -3.26
C PRO A 305 15.01 -12.81 -4.36
N LEU A 306 15.98 -11.89 -4.26
CA LEU A 306 17.11 -11.80 -5.20
C LEU A 306 17.97 -13.06 -5.23
N MET A 307 18.05 -13.78 -4.11
CA MET A 307 18.85 -15.00 -4.01
C MET A 307 18.22 -16.16 -4.75
N PHE A 308 16.91 -16.12 -5.01
CA PHE A 308 16.16 -17.21 -5.62
C PHE A 308 15.87 -16.94 -7.10
N LYS A 309 15.49 -15.70 -7.44
CA LYS A 309 15.24 -15.28 -8.81
C LYS A 309 15.58 -13.82 -9.02
N GLN A 310 16.63 -13.54 -9.78
CA GLN A 310 17.20 -12.20 -9.92
C GLN A 310 16.23 -11.15 -10.48
N ASN A 311 15.42 -11.49 -11.50
CA ASN A 311 14.54 -10.51 -12.13
C ASN A 311 13.34 -10.16 -11.23
N LEU A 312 12.68 -11.17 -10.69
CA LEU A 312 11.53 -10.97 -9.80
C LEU A 312 11.98 -10.38 -8.46
N GLY A 313 13.10 -10.85 -7.91
CA GLY A 313 13.67 -10.32 -6.69
C GLY A 313 14.14 -8.87 -6.81
N LEU A 314 14.74 -8.48 -7.94
CA LEU A 314 15.16 -7.09 -8.17
C LEU A 314 13.94 -6.18 -8.30
N ALA A 315 12.94 -6.58 -9.09
CA ALA A 315 11.70 -5.83 -9.21
C ALA A 315 11.03 -5.64 -7.84
N HIS A 316 10.95 -6.71 -7.04
CA HIS A 316 10.41 -6.67 -5.68
C HIS A 316 11.21 -5.72 -4.77
N LEU A 317 12.54 -5.82 -4.75
CA LEU A 317 13.37 -4.95 -3.91
C LEU A 317 13.19 -3.48 -4.28
N VAL A 318 13.16 -3.15 -5.58
CA VAL A 318 12.93 -1.78 -6.07
C VAL A 318 11.56 -1.28 -5.61
N MET A 319 10.51 -2.10 -5.71
CA MET A 319 9.17 -1.74 -5.22
C MET A 319 9.16 -1.49 -3.71
N MET A 320 9.78 -2.37 -2.91
CA MET A 320 9.85 -2.22 -1.45
C MET A 320 10.63 -0.97 -1.03
N LEU A 321 11.78 -0.69 -1.67
CA LEU A 321 12.54 0.54 -1.48
C LEU A 321 11.69 1.76 -1.84
N GLY A 322 11.04 1.75 -3.01
CA GLY A 322 10.18 2.83 -3.48
C GLY A 322 9.03 3.11 -2.52
N MET A 323 8.31 2.07 -2.11
CA MET A 323 7.20 2.18 -1.16
C MET A 323 7.65 2.77 0.18
N VAL A 324 8.69 2.21 0.82
CA VAL A 324 9.13 2.68 2.14
C VAL A 324 9.68 4.12 2.08
N ASN A 325 10.47 4.46 1.06
CA ASN A 325 10.99 5.81 0.89
C ASN A 325 9.89 6.82 0.57
N LEU A 326 8.93 6.46 -0.28
CA LEU A 326 7.79 7.32 -0.61
C LEU A 326 6.87 7.53 0.58
N SER A 327 6.57 6.48 1.34
CA SER A 327 5.79 6.57 2.58
C SER A 327 6.47 7.48 3.60
N TRP A 328 7.80 7.40 3.74
CA TRP A 328 8.54 8.33 4.59
C TRP A 328 8.49 9.77 4.07
N PHE A 329 8.66 9.98 2.76
CA PHE A 329 8.64 11.32 2.17
C PHE A 329 7.27 11.99 2.29
N LEU A 330 6.19 11.28 1.96
CA LEU A 330 4.81 11.80 1.99
C LEU A 330 4.22 11.85 3.41
N MET A 331 4.62 10.92 4.29
CA MET A 331 4.05 10.75 5.63
C MET A 331 5.13 10.78 6.70
N SER A 332 6.06 11.74 6.61
CA SER A 332 7.19 11.89 7.54
C SER A 332 6.75 12.02 9.01
N TRP A 333 5.53 12.48 9.26
CA TRP A 333 4.91 12.54 10.59
C TRP A 333 4.44 11.18 11.13
N ARG A 334 4.18 10.19 10.27
CA ARG A 334 3.80 8.81 10.65
C ARG A 334 4.98 7.84 10.65
N PHE A 335 5.99 8.11 9.81
CA PHE A 335 7.14 7.24 9.62
C PHE A 335 8.41 7.85 10.22
N SER A 336 8.80 7.42 11.42
CA SER A 336 10.02 7.92 12.07
C SER A 336 11.26 7.63 11.22
N PHE A 337 12.19 8.57 11.14
CA PHE A 337 13.47 8.39 10.43
C PHE A 337 14.26 7.14 10.86
N ALA A 338 14.17 6.74 12.14
CA ALA A 338 14.79 5.51 12.63
C ALA A 338 14.23 4.23 11.96
N LYS A 339 12.94 4.19 11.60
CA LYS A 339 12.35 3.07 10.84
C LYS A 339 12.99 2.96 9.45
N LEU A 340 13.20 4.10 8.80
CA LEU A 340 13.84 4.18 7.49
C LEU A 340 15.27 3.66 7.54
N ILE A 341 16.06 4.11 8.53
CA ILE A 341 17.44 3.64 8.72
C ILE A 341 17.48 2.14 8.95
N LEU A 342 16.67 1.62 9.88
CA LEU A 342 16.67 0.19 10.20
C LEU A 342 16.29 -0.67 9.00
N PHE A 343 15.31 -0.23 8.20
CA PHE A 343 14.97 -0.89 6.94
C PHE A 343 16.15 -0.94 5.97
N HIS A 344 16.83 0.19 5.73
CA HIS A 344 17.99 0.22 4.83
C HIS A 344 19.17 -0.60 5.36
N ILE A 345 19.41 -0.62 6.68
CA ILE A 345 20.39 -1.52 7.29
C ILE A 345 20.02 -2.98 7.00
N GLY A 346 18.74 -3.35 7.16
CA GLY A 346 18.25 -4.68 6.79
C GLY A 346 18.54 -5.02 5.33
N VAL A 347 18.25 -4.10 4.41
CA VAL A 347 18.54 -4.27 2.97
C VAL A 347 20.04 -4.48 2.74
N LEU A 348 20.90 -3.66 3.34
CA LEU A 348 22.36 -3.80 3.19
C LEU A 348 22.87 -5.12 3.74
N LEU A 349 22.33 -5.60 4.87
CA LEU A 349 22.69 -6.90 5.44
C LEU A 349 22.29 -8.06 4.53
N GLY A 350 21.12 -7.99 3.89
CA GLY A 350 20.68 -9.02 2.96
C GLY A 350 21.46 -9.01 1.64
N ILE A 351 21.84 -7.83 1.13
CA ILE A 351 22.79 -7.71 0.00
C ILE A 351 24.15 -8.28 0.40
N ALA A 352 24.65 -7.98 1.60
CA ALA A 352 25.91 -8.52 2.10
C ALA A 352 25.86 -10.05 2.20
N LEU A 353 24.74 -10.65 2.63
CA LEU A 353 24.54 -12.09 2.64
C LEU A 353 24.67 -12.71 1.23
N LEU A 354 24.22 -11.99 0.19
CA LEU A 354 24.36 -12.45 -1.20
C LEU A 354 25.77 -12.21 -1.76
N ILE A 355 26.47 -11.15 -1.38
CA ILE A 355 27.76 -10.77 -2.02
C ILE A 355 28.96 -11.37 -1.28
N VAL A 356 29.00 -11.26 0.04
CA VAL A 356 30.20 -11.58 0.84
C VAL A 356 30.64 -13.04 0.71
N PRO A 357 29.75 -14.05 0.74
CA PRO A 357 30.19 -15.44 0.57
C PRO A 357 30.86 -15.68 -0.78
N PHE A 358 30.30 -15.14 -1.87
CA PHE A 358 30.86 -15.33 -3.21
C PHE A 358 32.11 -14.49 -3.45
N TRP A 359 32.25 -13.34 -2.79
CA TRP A 359 33.50 -12.60 -2.79
C TRP A 359 34.61 -13.39 -2.06
N TYR A 360 34.31 -13.94 -0.89
CA TYR A 360 35.26 -14.72 -0.09
C TYR A 360 35.80 -15.96 -0.83
N PHE A 361 34.97 -16.59 -1.67
CA PHE A 361 35.37 -17.77 -2.44
C PHE A 361 35.91 -17.48 -3.85
N ASP A 362 36.16 -16.21 -4.21
CA ASP A 362 36.55 -15.75 -5.55
C ASP A 362 35.54 -16.09 -6.67
N ALA A 363 34.26 -16.21 -6.30
CA ALA A 363 33.16 -16.60 -7.18
C ALA A 363 32.30 -15.41 -7.64
N LEU A 364 32.49 -14.22 -7.06
CA LEU A 364 31.66 -13.04 -7.35
C LEU A 364 31.65 -12.60 -8.83
N PRO A 365 32.80 -12.56 -9.55
CA PRO A 365 32.79 -12.21 -10.98
C PRO A 365 31.94 -13.19 -11.81
N ALA A 366 32.04 -14.49 -11.51
CA ALA A 366 31.27 -15.53 -12.18
C ALA A 366 29.78 -15.48 -11.83
N LEU A 367 29.42 -15.19 -10.57
CA LEU A 367 28.04 -14.92 -10.16
C LEU A 367 27.46 -13.78 -11.01
N PHE A 368 28.13 -12.64 -11.09
CA PHE A 368 27.66 -11.47 -11.84
C PHE A 368 27.59 -11.74 -13.35
N GLN A 369 28.62 -12.37 -13.91
CA GLN A 369 28.65 -12.75 -15.32
C GLN A 369 27.46 -13.62 -15.69
N ASN A 370 27.16 -14.66 -14.90
CA ASN A 370 26.16 -15.65 -15.29
C ASN A 370 24.73 -15.27 -14.92
N THR A 371 24.52 -14.51 -13.84
CA THR A 371 23.16 -14.18 -13.38
C THR A 371 22.65 -12.84 -13.92
N VAL A 372 23.56 -11.91 -14.27
CA VAL A 372 23.22 -10.57 -14.74
C VAL A 372 23.64 -10.38 -16.20
N LEU A 373 24.93 -10.49 -16.50
CA LEU A 373 25.45 -10.12 -17.81
C LEU A 373 25.03 -11.08 -18.91
N LEU A 374 25.09 -12.39 -18.68
CA LEU A 374 24.71 -13.39 -19.67
C LEU A 374 23.20 -13.31 -20.01
N PRO A 375 22.26 -13.30 -19.05
CA PRO A 375 20.84 -13.13 -19.35
C PRO A 375 20.54 -11.79 -20.00
N ALA A 376 21.23 -10.71 -19.62
CA ALA A 376 21.11 -9.43 -20.30
C ALA A 376 21.57 -9.57 -21.76
N LYS A 377 22.78 -10.07 -22.03
CA LYS A 377 23.28 -10.27 -23.39
C LYS A 377 22.34 -11.11 -24.24
N LEU A 378 21.86 -12.25 -23.72
CA LEU A 378 20.91 -13.11 -24.44
C LEU A 378 19.61 -12.36 -24.77
N ARG A 379 19.04 -11.60 -23.83
CA ARG A 379 17.82 -10.82 -24.09
C ARG A 379 18.04 -9.63 -25.02
N LEU A 380 19.22 -9.01 -24.99
CA LEU A 380 19.56 -7.89 -25.88
C LEU A 380 19.92 -8.37 -27.30
N GLN A 381 20.44 -9.60 -27.45
CA GLN A 381 20.67 -10.24 -28.74
C GLN A 381 19.37 -10.59 -29.48
N TYR A 382 18.29 -10.78 -28.73
CA TYR A 382 16.93 -10.95 -29.25
C TYR A 382 16.13 -9.69 -28.93
N THR A 383 16.47 -8.54 -29.51
CA THR A 383 15.55 -7.41 -29.36
C THR A 383 14.21 -7.77 -29.98
N PHE A 384 13.12 -7.19 -29.46
CA PHE A 384 11.80 -7.30 -30.08
C PHE A 384 11.81 -6.89 -31.56
N LEU A 385 12.76 -6.02 -31.94
CA LEU A 385 13.04 -5.68 -33.32
C LEU A 385 13.65 -6.86 -34.08
N ASP A 386 14.62 -7.59 -33.53
CA ASP A 386 15.16 -8.81 -34.16
C ASP A 386 14.11 -9.91 -34.28
N LEU A 387 13.20 -10.05 -33.31
CA LEU A 387 12.10 -11.02 -33.38
C LEU A 387 10.99 -10.62 -34.38
N LEU A 388 10.75 -9.32 -34.58
CA LEU A 388 9.88 -8.80 -35.63
C LEU A 388 10.56 -8.79 -37.01
N LEU A 389 11.88 -8.61 -37.04
CA LEU A 389 12.68 -8.52 -38.26
C LEU A 389 13.22 -9.88 -38.73
N ASP A 390 13.31 -10.91 -37.88
CA ASP A 390 13.60 -12.29 -38.33
C ASP A 390 12.45 -12.87 -39.16
N TYR A 391 11.24 -12.27 -39.08
CA TYR A 391 10.13 -12.53 -40.00
C TYR A 391 10.16 -11.63 -41.26
N SER A 392 11.16 -10.77 -41.40
CA SER A 392 11.38 -9.91 -42.56
C SER A 392 12.72 -10.28 -43.23
N PRO A 393 12.76 -10.71 -44.49
CA PRO A 393 13.97 -11.23 -45.13
C PRO A 393 15.07 -10.17 -45.41
N PHE A 394 15.00 -9.00 -44.79
CA PHE A 394 15.97 -7.93 -44.91
C PHE A 394 16.15 -7.23 -43.57
N TYR A 395 17.27 -7.46 -42.87
CA TYR A 395 18.26 -6.42 -42.57
C TYR A 395 19.44 -6.90 -41.69
N LEU A 396 20.64 -6.43 -42.07
CA LEU A 396 21.89 -6.46 -41.30
C LEU A 396 22.17 -5.06 -40.72
N HIS A 397 22.73 -5.04 -39.50
CA HIS A 397 23.85 -4.21 -38.98
C HIS A 397 23.64 -3.55 -37.61
N GLU A 398 24.60 -3.90 -36.74
CA GLU A 398 25.15 -3.25 -35.54
C GLU A 398 24.36 -2.11 -34.89
N LYS A 399 23.86 -2.35 -33.67
CA LYS A 399 23.40 -1.28 -32.77
C LYS A 399 23.92 -1.45 -31.34
N GLU A 400 24.19 -0.29 -30.74
CA GLU A 400 24.88 -0.11 -29.47
C GLU A 400 24.08 -0.61 -28.24
N PRO A 401 24.71 -1.33 -27.30
CA PRO A 401 24.06 -1.98 -26.16
C PRO A 401 23.44 -1.02 -25.12
N ILE A 402 23.84 0.26 -25.10
CA ILE A 402 23.37 1.25 -24.12
C ILE A 402 21.91 1.64 -24.38
N LEU A 403 21.51 1.79 -25.65
CA LEU A 403 20.15 2.18 -26.01
C LEU A 403 19.13 1.09 -25.61
N VAL A 404 19.55 -0.17 -25.66
CA VAL A 404 18.71 -1.33 -25.38
C VAL A 404 18.53 -1.54 -23.86
N LEU A 405 19.54 -1.20 -23.05
CA LEU A 405 19.39 -1.16 -21.58
C LEU A 405 18.40 -0.07 -21.14
N VAL A 406 18.48 1.12 -21.74
CA VAL A 406 17.55 2.23 -21.47
C VAL A 406 16.14 1.87 -21.93
N ALA A 407 15.99 1.27 -23.11
CA ALA A 407 14.69 0.80 -23.60
C ALA A 407 14.09 -0.31 -22.71
N SER A 408 14.91 -1.25 -22.24
CA SER A 408 14.47 -2.29 -21.30
C SER A 408 14.00 -1.68 -19.99
N LEU A 409 14.77 -0.77 -19.39
CA LEU A 409 14.36 -0.06 -18.18
C LEU A 409 13.12 0.82 -18.39
N ALA A 410 12.95 1.40 -19.58
CA ALA A 410 11.75 2.17 -19.94
C ALA A 410 10.52 1.26 -20.14
N ILE A 411 10.66 0.07 -20.73
CA ILE A 411 9.59 -0.93 -20.86
C ILE A 411 9.18 -1.45 -19.49
N TRP A 412 10.14 -1.77 -18.61
CA TRP A 412 9.86 -2.13 -17.23
C TRP A 412 9.24 -0.97 -16.44
N GLY A 413 9.73 0.26 -16.64
CA GLY A 413 9.18 1.47 -16.03
C GLY A 413 7.75 1.80 -16.49
N SER A 414 7.44 1.57 -17.77
CA SER A 414 6.08 1.75 -18.31
C SER A 414 5.13 0.63 -17.90
N PHE A 415 5.63 -0.59 -17.65
CA PHE A 415 4.84 -1.66 -17.02
C PHE A 415 4.48 -1.34 -15.55
N ILE A 416 5.40 -0.68 -14.84
CA ILE A 416 5.18 -0.23 -13.44
C ILE A 416 4.22 0.97 -13.39
N LEU A 417 4.31 1.91 -14.34
CA LEU A 417 3.44 3.08 -14.41
C LEU A 417 2.06 2.76 -15.01
N GLY A 418 1.96 1.73 -15.86
CA GLY A 418 0.71 1.32 -16.52
C GLY A 418 -0.33 0.65 -15.61
N ILE A 419 0.02 0.30 -14.37
CA ILE A 419 -0.92 -0.27 -13.37
C ILE A 419 -1.59 0.84 -12.53
N SER A 420 -1.27 2.12 -12.77
CA SER A 420 -1.84 3.26 -12.05
C SER A 420 -2.97 3.99 -12.80
N PHE A 421 -3.77 3.28 -13.60
CA PHE A 421 -5.00 3.81 -14.21
C PHE A 421 -6.23 2.96 -13.87
#